data_AF-A0A2T0ZYN5-F1
#
_entry.id   AF-A0A2T0ZYN5-F1
#
_cell.length_a   1.000
_cell.length_b   1.000
_cell.length_c   1.000
_cell.angle_alpha   90.00
_cell.angle_beta   90.00
_cell.angle_gamma   90.00
#
_symmetry.space_group_name_H-M   'P 1'
#
loop_
_entity.id
_entity.type
_entity.pdbx_description
1 polymer ?
#
loop_
_entity_poly.entity_id
_entity_poly.type
_entity_poly.pdbx_seq_one_letter_code
_entity_poly.pdbx_strand_id
1 'polypeptide(L)' 'MRWFDKFELAAENPKMGVARPEIASDVRLLFEGNYVTLYEPASYGILVVAVVYGGRDAESWL' A
#
# COMPACT_ATOMS: atom_id res chain seq x y z
N MET A 1 16.43 -1.84 -3.16
CA MET A 1 16.34 -0.37 -3.21
C MET A 1 14.89 -0.06 -2.91
N ARG A 2 14.57 -0.09 -1.62
CA ARG A 2 14.39 1.04 -0.67
C ARG A 2 12.93 1.47 -0.73
N TRP A 3 12.13 0.93 0.19
CA TRP A 3 10.72 1.23 0.42
C TRP A 3 10.33 2.70 0.22
N PHE A 4 11.22 3.61 0.60
CA PHE A 4 11.05 5.04 0.41
C PHE A 4 10.84 5.45 -1.06
N ASP A 5 11.56 4.86 -2.02
CA ASP A 5 11.41 5.17 -3.44
C ASP A 5 10.01 4.78 -3.94
N LYS A 6 9.47 3.68 -3.41
CA LYS A 6 8.11 3.19 -3.74
C LYS A 6 7.02 4.01 -3.07
N PHE A 7 7.28 4.49 -1.85
CA PHE A 7 6.39 5.41 -1.16
C PHE A 7 6.39 6.80 -1.80
N GLU A 8 7.55 7.26 -2.29
CA GLU A 8 7.66 8.52 -3.03
C GLU A 8 6.87 8.45 -4.34
N LEU A 9 7.03 7.37 -5.11
CA LEU A 9 6.24 7.14 -6.31
C LEU A 9 4.73 7.09 -6.02
N ALA A 10 4.33 6.48 -4.90
CA ALA A 10 2.94 6.44 -4.47
C ALA A 10 2.44 7.78 -3.93
N ALA A 11 3.30 8.61 -3.31
CA ALA A 11 2.95 9.97 -2.91
C ALA A 11 2.69 10.86 -4.13
N GLU A 12 3.46 10.70 -5.21
CA GLU A 12 3.24 11.39 -6.48
C GLU A 12 2.02 10.84 -7.24
N ASN A 13 1.70 9.56 -7.05
CA ASN A 13 0.59 8.88 -7.71
C ASN A 13 -0.32 8.14 -6.70
N PRO A 14 -1.07 8.86 -5.83
CA PRO A 14 -1.77 8.24 -4.70
C PRO A 14 -2.81 7.17 -5.06
N LYS A 15 -3.22 7.08 -6.32
CA LYS A 15 -4.18 6.08 -6.79
C LYS A 15 -3.54 4.84 -7.45
N MET A 16 -2.21 4.73 -7.46
CA MET A 16 -1.51 3.63 -8.16
C MET A 16 -1.65 2.27 -7.47
N GLY A 17 -1.85 2.26 -6.16
CA GLY A 17 -2.00 1.03 -5.38
C GLY A 17 -3.38 0.42 -5.57
N VAL A 18 -3.47 -0.89 -5.36
CA VAL A 18 -4.73 -1.61 -5.59
C VAL A 18 -5.72 -1.24 -4.50
N ALA A 19 -6.87 -0.68 -4.87
CA ALA A 19 -7.93 -0.32 -3.93
C ALA A 19 -8.51 -1.58 -3.24
N ARG A 20 -8.86 -1.43 -1.97
CA ARG A 20 -9.47 -2.46 -1.13
C ARG A 20 -10.65 -1.88 -0.35
N PRO A 21 -11.75 -1.51 -1.03
CA PRO A 21 -12.93 -0.93 -0.38
C PRO A 21 -13.55 -1.83 0.69
N GLU A 22 -13.29 -3.15 0.63
CA GLU A 22 -13.68 -4.13 1.63
C GLU A 22 -12.90 -4.01 2.95
N ILE A 23 -11.72 -3.39 2.96
CA ILE A 23 -10.95 -3.05 4.17
C ILE A 23 -11.39 -1.69 4.70
N ALA A 24 -11.35 -0.67 3.85
CA ALA A 24 -11.80 0.69 4.13
C ALA A 24 -11.96 1.47 2.81
N SER A 25 -12.74 2.56 2.81
CA SER A 25 -13.14 3.27 1.59
C SER A 25 -11.97 3.72 0.69
N ASP A 26 -10.85 4.14 1.28
CA ASP A 26 -9.71 4.71 0.56
C ASP A 26 -8.40 3.92 0.74
N VAL A 27 -8.45 2.75 1.38
CA VAL A 27 -7.26 1.90 1.56
C VAL A 27 -6.78 1.33 0.23
N ARG A 28 -5.46 1.35 0.07
CA ARG A 28 -4.73 0.83 -1.08
C ARG A 28 -3.54 -0.01 -0.66
N LEU A 29 -3.20 -0.98 -1.50
CA LEU A 29 -2.08 -1.88 -1.29
C LEU A 29 -0.91 -1.59 -2.24
N LEU A 30 0.31 -1.64 -1.71
CA LEU A 30 1.57 -1.74 -2.47
C LEU A 30 2.29 -3.02 -2.05
N PHE A 31 2.81 -3.75 -3.02
CA PHE A 31 3.53 -5.00 -2.80
C PHE A 31 5.01 -4.81 -3.08
N GLU A 32 5.88 -5.07 -2.10
CA GLU A 32 7.34 -5.01 -2.26
C GLU A 32 7.98 -6.27 -1.67
N GLY A 33 8.43 -7.17 -2.54
CA GLY A 33 8.87 -8.50 -2.13
C GLY A 33 7.77 -9.25 -1.36
N ASN A 34 8.11 -9.74 -0.16
CA ASN A 34 7.20 -10.48 0.71
C ASN A 34 6.43 -9.58 1.69
N TYR A 35 6.28 -8.30 1.40
CA TYR A 35 5.59 -7.37 2.28
C TYR A 35 4.52 -6.60 1.52
N VAL A 36 3.45 -6.28 2.24
CA VAL A 36 2.34 -5.47 1.76
C VAL A 36 2.30 -4.19 2.58
N THR A 37 2.21 -3.05 1.92
CA THR A 37 1.91 -1.77 2.57
C THR A 37 0.46 -1.42 2.36
N LEU A 38 -0.24 -1.11 3.44
CA LEU A 38 -1.54 -0.45 3.43
C LEU A 38 -1.30 1.05 3.53
N TYR A 39 -1.89 1.81 2.62
CA TYR A 39 -1.85 3.26 2.66
C TYR A 39 -3.18 3.86 2.21
N GLU A 40 -3.38 5.12 2.57
CA GLU A 40 -4.52 5.92 2.10
C GLU A 40 -4.01 7.15 1.33
N PRO A 41 -4.64 7.54 0.22
CA PRO A 41 -4.41 8.84 -0.41
C PRO A 41 -4.73 9.98 0.56
N ALA A 42 -3.87 11.00 0.59
CA ALA A 42 -4.08 12.21 1.37
C ALA A 42 -3.79 13.45 0.52
N SER A 43 -4.21 14.63 0.99
CA SER A 43 -3.91 15.90 0.30
C SER A 43 -2.42 16.22 0.22
N TYR A 44 -1.60 15.57 1.06
CA TYR A 44 -0.15 15.72 1.13
C TYR A 44 0.63 14.52 0.54
N GLY A 45 -0.05 13.66 -0.24
CA GLY A 45 0.54 12.45 -0.83
C GLY A 45 -0.16 11.21 -0.32
N ILE A 46 0.52 10.42 0.52
CA ILE A 46 -0.03 9.20 1.11
C ILE A 46 0.21 9.13 2.62
N LEU A 47 -0.73 8.50 3.32
CA LEU A 47 -0.55 8.04 4.70
C LEU A 47 -0.23 6.55 4.68
N VAL A 48 1.00 6.16 5.00
CA VAL A 48 1.37 4.76 5.20
C VAL A 48 0.82 4.30 6.55
N VAL A 49 -0.20 3.44 6.52
CA VAL A 49 -0.91 2.97 7.72
C VAL A 49 -0.19 1.80 8.37
N ALA A 50 0.23 0.82 7.56
CA ALA A 50 0.93 -0.36 8.04
C ALA A 50 1.81 -0.98 6.95
N VAL A 51 2.92 -1.58 7.35
CA VAL A 51 3.73 -2.46 6.51
C VAL A 51 3.75 -3.83 7.16
N VAL A 52 3.20 -4.83 6.46
CA VAL A 52 2.97 -6.17 6.99
C VAL A 52 3.72 -7.21 6.15
N TYR A 53 4.26 -8.24 6.80
CA TYR A 53 4.90 -9.35 6.11
C TYR A 53 3.85 -10.30 5.51
N GLY A 54 3.75 -10.32 4.18
CA GLY A 54 2.81 -11.11 3.39
C GLY A 54 3.29 -12.52 3.00
N GLY A 55 4.40 -13.02 3.58
CA GLY A 55 5.06 -14.26 3.15
C GLY A 55 4.32 -15.59 3.43
N ARG A 56 2.99 -15.55 3.58
CA ARG A 56 2.10 -16.70 3.46
C ARG A 56 0.90 -16.24 2.64
N ASP A 57 0.80 -16.68 1.39
CA ASP A 57 -0.27 -16.38 0.42
C ASP A 57 -0.92 -15.01 0.55
N ALA A 58 -0.30 -13.97 -0.01
CA ALA A 58 -0.95 -12.65 -0.12
C ALA A 58 -2.30 -12.70 -0.87
N GLU A 59 -2.52 -13.73 -1.71
CA GLU A 59 -3.82 -14.02 -2.36
C GLU A 59 -4.91 -14.50 -1.38
N SER A 60 -4.53 -14.98 -0.18
CA SER A 60 -5.46 -15.50 0.84
C SER A 60 -5.84 -14.48 1.92
N TRP A 61 -5.32 -13.25 1.84
CA TRP A 61 -5.50 -12.27 2.92
C TRP A 61 -6.86 -11.56 2.87
N LEU A 62 -7.69 -11.86 1.86
CA LEU A 62 -9.00 -11.27 1.60
C LEU A 62 -9.98 -12.30 1.06
#